data_AF-A0A0S8BIN5-F1
#
_entry.id   AF-A0A0S8BIN5-F1
#
_cell.length_a   1.000
_cell.length_b   1.000
_cell.length_c   1.000
_cell.angle_alpha   90.00
_cell.angle_beta   90.00
_cell.angle_gamma   90.00
#
_symmetry.space_group_name_H-M   'P 1'
#
loop_
_entity.id
_entity.type
_entity.pdbx_description
1 polymer ?
#
loop_
_entity_poly.entity_id
_entity_poly.type
_entity_poly.pdbx_seq_one_letter_code
_entity_poly.pdbx_strand_id
1 'polypeptide(L)'
;MLGAEPEIIANYVDRGLVRIVFWPMLDHGNASLNAHAAADCVGRQSTDAFWVVHDRFFANQEELWQANRDYFVAAAVAAGVDQAAFEECFDNGTGHATVTELDSIRRGLGVFNRPTFDINGQLLIGSQPFSVFANFIEAALQ
;
A
#
# COMPACT_ATOMS: atom_id res chain seq x y z
N MET A 1 -3.87 -7.10 6.17
CA MET A 1 -5.02 -6.85 5.29
C MET A 1 -6.21 -6.41 6.13
N LEU A 2 -7.00 -5.43 5.67
CA LEU A 2 -8.16 -4.93 6.40
C LEU A 2 -9.24 -6.03 6.40
N GLY A 3 -9.81 -6.36 7.56
CA GLY A 3 -10.86 -7.38 7.62
C GLY A 3 -12.08 -7.08 6.73
N ALA A 4 -12.40 -5.79 6.54
CA ALA A 4 -13.52 -5.32 5.73
C ALA A 4 -13.21 -5.16 4.22
N GLU A 5 -11.96 -5.32 3.80
CA GLU A 5 -11.53 -5.08 2.41
C GLU A 5 -12.26 -5.96 1.38
N PRO A 6 -12.46 -7.28 1.61
CA PRO A 6 -13.22 -8.11 0.68
C PRO A 6 -14.66 -7.61 0.47
N GLU A 7 -15.32 -7.15 1.54
CA GLU A 7 -16.68 -6.61 1.47
C GLU A 7 -16.70 -5.25 0.74
N ILE A 8 -15.70 -4.39 0.95
CA ILE A 8 -15.57 -3.11 0.23
C ILE A 8 -15.38 -3.35 -1.27
N ILE A 9 -14.53 -4.32 -1.63
CA ILE A 9 -14.26 -4.67 -3.03
C ILE A 9 -15.55 -5.14 -3.72
N ALA A 10 -16.21 -6.15 -3.15
CA ALA A 10 -17.40 -6.75 -3.75
C ALA A 10 -18.59 -5.76 -3.85
N ASN A 11 -18.78 -4.89 -2.86
CA ASN A 11 -19.94 -4.01 -2.80
C ASN A 11 -19.74 -2.66 -3.52
N TYR A 12 -18.51 -2.21 -3.73
CA TYR A 12 -18.23 -0.87 -4.25
C TYR A 12 -17.16 -0.84 -5.36
N VAL A 13 -16.03 -1.53 -5.21
CA VAL A 13 -14.93 -1.48 -6.20
C VAL A 13 -15.31 -2.20 -7.50
N ASP A 14 -15.82 -3.43 -7.40
CA ASP A 14 -16.21 -4.23 -8.57
C ASP A 14 -17.35 -3.59 -9.37
N ARG A 15 -18.12 -2.70 -8.72
CA ARG A 15 -19.20 -1.92 -9.33
C ARG A 15 -18.73 -0.59 -9.91
N GLY A 16 -17.44 -0.27 -9.81
CA GLY A 16 -16.85 0.97 -10.30
C GLY A 16 -17.23 2.21 -9.48
N LEU A 17 -17.73 2.04 -8.26
CA LEU A 17 -18.15 3.15 -7.40
C LEU A 17 -17.00 3.73 -6.57
N VAL A 18 -16.03 2.89 -6.20
CA VAL A 18 -14.90 3.25 -5.33
C VAL A 18 -13.60 2.75 -5.94
N ARG A 19 -12.53 3.51 -5.72
CA ARG A 19 -11.15 3.06 -5.96
C ARG A 19 -10.40 3.01 -4.63
N ILE A 20 -9.74 1.88 -4.37
CA ILE A 20 -8.82 1.77 -3.24
C ILE A 20 -7.46 2.30 -3.68
N VAL A 21 -6.87 3.16 -2.85
CA VAL A 21 -5.52 3.69 -3.04
C VAL A 21 -4.72 3.41 -1.78
N PHE A 22 -3.61 2.69 -1.92
CA PHE A 22 -2.71 2.41 -0.83
C PHE A 22 -1.69 3.55 -0.67
N TRP A 23 -1.52 4.03 0.56
CA TRP A 23 -0.54 5.07 0.90
C TRP A 23 0.48 4.51 1.89
N PRO A 24 1.80 4.70 1.64
CA PRO A 24 2.84 4.17 2.50
C PRO A 24 2.85 4.86 3.87
N MET A 25 3.41 4.17 4.87
CA MET A 25 3.68 4.76 6.18
C MET A 25 4.94 4.18 6.81
N LEU A 26 5.93 5.03 7.06
CA LEU A 26 7.32 4.66 7.33
C LEU A 26 7.66 4.57 8.83
N ASP A 27 6.88 3.80 9.59
CA ASP A 27 6.99 3.75 11.06
C ASP A 27 7.90 2.65 11.62
N HIS A 28 8.52 1.82 10.75
CA HIS A 28 9.35 0.69 11.14
C HIS A 28 10.77 0.76 10.54
N GLY A 29 11.28 1.98 10.36
CA GLY A 29 12.61 2.23 9.84
C GLY A 29 12.83 1.59 8.46
N ASN A 30 14.00 0.97 8.27
CA ASN A 30 14.39 0.39 6.99
C ASN A 30 13.46 -0.73 6.50
N ALA A 31 12.82 -1.47 7.41
CA ALA A 31 11.88 -2.54 7.03
C ALA A 31 10.67 -1.94 6.28
N SER A 32 10.03 -0.91 6.85
CA SER A 32 8.93 -0.22 6.17
C SER A 32 9.40 0.54 4.93
N LEU A 33 10.55 1.21 4.99
CA LEU A 33 11.07 1.98 3.86
C LEU A 33 11.32 1.08 2.65
N ASN A 34 12.03 -0.04 2.83
CA ASN A 34 12.36 -0.94 1.74
C ASN A 34 11.14 -1.69 1.21
N ALA A 35 10.22 -2.13 2.07
CA ALA A 35 9.00 -2.81 1.64
C ALA A 35 8.11 -1.88 0.80
N HIS A 36 7.93 -0.63 1.24
CA HIS A 36 7.16 0.35 0.47
C HIS A 36 7.87 0.76 -0.82
N ALA A 37 9.18 0.98 -0.80
CA ALA A 37 9.95 1.30 -2.01
C ALA A 37 9.89 0.16 -3.05
N ALA A 38 10.00 -1.09 -2.60
CA ALA A 38 9.86 -2.25 -3.48
C ALA A 38 8.45 -2.31 -4.10
N ALA A 39 7.40 -2.09 -3.30
CA ALA A 39 6.03 -2.04 -3.81
C ALA A 39 5.84 -0.90 -4.83
N ASP A 40 6.36 0.31 -4.55
CA ASP A 40 6.32 1.45 -5.51
C ASP A 40 6.99 1.09 -6.84
N CYS A 41 8.20 0.52 -6.80
CA CYS A 41 8.93 0.13 -8.00
C CYS A 41 8.22 -0.95 -8.82
N VAL A 42 7.53 -1.90 -8.17
CA VAL A 42 6.68 -2.88 -8.85
C VAL A 42 5.45 -2.19 -9.46
N GLY A 43 4.80 -1.30 -8.71
CA GLY A 43 3.60 -0.57 -9.15
C GLY A 43 3.82 0.36 -10.34
N ARG A 44 5.04 0.89 -10.50
CA ARG A 44 5.45 1.65 -11.71
C ARG A 44 5.40 0.81 -12.98
N GLN A 45 5.61 -0.51 -12.86
CA GLN A 45 5.58 -1.42 -14.00
C GLN A 45 4.18 -2.03 -14.19
N SER A 46 3.50 -2.40 -13.09
CA SER A 46 2.17 -3.00 -13.14
C SER A 46 1.38 -2.75 -11.86
N THR A 47 0.18 -2.19 -12.02
CA THR A 47 -0.76 -2.00 -10.91
C THR A 47 -1.26 -3.33 -10.34
N ASP A 48 -1.43 -4.36 -11.17
CA ASP A 48 -1.85 -5.68 -10.68
C ASP A 48 -0.72 -6.35 -9.88
N ALA A 49 0.52 -6.23 -10.36
CA ALA A 49 1.69 -6.76 -9.66
C ALA A 49 1.94 -6.06 -8.32
N PHE A 50 1.60 -4.77 -8.22
CA PHE A 50 1.63 -4.04 -6.95
C PHE A 50 0.78 -4.73 -5.89
N TRP A 51 -0.47 -5.09 -6.21
CA TRP A 51 -1.37 -5.75 -5.26
C TRP A 51 -0.89 -7.15 -4.87
N VAL A 52 -0.29 -7.90 -5.80
CA VAL A 52 0.35 -9.19 -5.50
C VAL A 52 1.50 -9.03 -4.48
N VAL A 53 2.36 -8.04 -4.67
CA VAL A 53 3.50 -7.77 -3.76
C VAL A 53 3.01 -7.21 -2.42
N HIS A 54 2.03 -6.31 -2.45
CA HIS A 54 1.36 -5.78 -1.25
C HIS A 54 0.83 -6.92 -0.37
N ASP A 55 0.05 -7.83 -0.96
CA ASP A 55 -0.57 -8.93 -0.22
C ASP A 55 0.47 -9.90 0.33
N ARG A 56 1.51 -10.20 -0.46
CA ARG A 56 2.65 -11.00 -0.01
C ARG A 56 3.33 -10.38 1.19
N PHE A 57 3.63 -9.08 1.16
CA PHE A 57 4.30 -8.39 2.27
C PHE A 57 3.44 -8.34 3.52
N PHE A 58 2.13 -8.12 3.38
CA PHE A 58 1.20 -8.18 4.52
C PHE A 58 1.03 -9.59 5.09
N ALA A 59 1.14 -10.64 4.27
CA ALA A 59 1.07 -12.02 4.75
C ALA A 59 2.37 -12.46 5.45
N ASN A 60 3.51 -11.85 5.12
CA ASN A 60 4.84 -12.28 5.58
C ASN A 60 5.60 -11.15 6.31
N GLN A 61 4.89 -10.37 7.14
CA GLN A 61 5.47 -9.17 7.78
C GLN A 61 6.70 -9.48 8.65
N GLU A 62 6.78 -10.68 9.24
CA GLU A 62 7.92 -11.09 10.05
C GLU A 62 9.23 -11.16 9.22
N GLU A 63 9.14 -11.59 7.96
CA GLU A 63 10.29 -11.69 7.06
C GLU A 63 10.88 -10.31 6.71
N LEU A 64 10.03 -9.28 6.66
CA LEU A 64 10.42 -7.93 6.28
C LEU A 64 11.43 -7.29 7.25
N TRP A 65 11.46 -7.73 8.52
CA TRP A 65 12.40 -7.22 9.51
C TRP A 65 13.86 -7.58 9.20
N GLN A 66 14.08 -8.68 8.50
CA GLN A 66 15.40 -9.18 8.12
C GLN A 66 15.59 -9.22 6.60
N ALA A 67 14.62 -8.69 5.84
CA ALA A 67 14.66 -8.67 4.39
C ALA A 67 15.82 -7.83 3.88
N ASN A 68 16.62 -8.42 2.99
CA ASN A 68 17.67 -7.76 2.25
C ASN A 68 17.20 -7.42 0.82
N ARG A 69 18.08 -6.84 0.01
CA ARG A 69 17.79 -6.50 -1.39
C ARG A 69 17.26 -7.70 -2.19
N ASP A 70 17.90 -8.86 -2.07
CA ASP A 70 17.55 -10.06 -2.84
C ASP A 70 16.13 -10.54 -2.54
N TYR A 71 15.66 -10.39 -1.30
CA TYR A 71 14.27 -10.65 -0.94
C TYR A 71 13.29 -9.82 -1.79
N PHE A 72 13.55 -8.52 -1.92
CA PHE A 72 12.69 -7.62 -2.67
C PHE A 72 12.77 -7.86 -4.18
N VAL A 73 13.95 -8.15 -4.72
CA VAL A 73 14.11 -8.57 -6.13
C VAL A 73 13.32 -9.84 -6.41
N ALA A 74 13.45 -10.86 -5.55
CA ALA A 74 12.70 -12.10 -5.69
C ALA A 74 11.18 -11.89 -5.59
N ALA A 75 10.73 -10.96 -4.76
CA ALA A 75 9.31 -10.58 -4.68
C ALA A 75 8.81 -9.92 -5.97
N ALA A 76 9.59 -8.99 -6.53
CA ALA A 76 9.26 -8.32 -7.78
C ALA A 76 9.20 -9.30 -8.96
N VAL A 77 10.22 -10.14 -9.12
CA VAL A 77 10.26 -11.16 -10.20
C VAL A 77 9.11 -12.16 -10.07
N ALA A 78 8.81 -12.61 -8.86
CA ALA A 78 7.67 -13.51 -8.62
C ALA A 78 6.32 -12.87 -8.97
N ALA A 79 6.21 -11.54 -8.89
CA ALA A 79 5.03 -10.79 -9.30
C ALA A 79 5.00 -10.50 -10.82
N GLY A 80 6.01 -10.96 -11.57
CA GLY A 80 6.04 -10.91 -13.03
C GLY A 80 6.52 -9.59 -13.64
N VAL A 81 7.15 -8.72 -12.86
CA VAL A 81 7.75 -7.48 -13.39
C VAL A 81 9.18 -7.71 -13.89
N ASP A 82 9.69 -6.81 -14.72
CA ASP A 82 11.06 -6.88 -15.23
C ASP A 82 12.06 -6.63 -14.11
N GLN A 83 13.03 -7.55 -13.97
CA GLN A 83 14.03 -7.50 -12.92
C GLN A 83 14.93 -6.27 -13.07
N ALA A 84 15.42 -5.97 -14.27
CA ALA A 84 16.37 -4.89 -14.47
C ALA A 84 15.74 -3.52 -14.18
N ALA A 85 14.50 -3.30 -14.64
CA ALA A 85 13.73 -2.11 -14.36
C ALA A 85 13.40 -1.98 -12.85
N PHE A 86 13.12 -3.09 -12.17
CA PHE A 86 12.93 -3.07 -10.72
C PHE A 86 14.21 -2.67 -9.99
N GLU A 87 15.32 -3.32 -10.31
CA GLU A 87 16.63 -3.07 -9.69
C GLU A 87 17.08 -1.63 -9.93
N GLU A 88 16.87 -1.09 -11.13
CA GLU A 88 17.14 0.33 -11.42
C GLU A 88 16.36 1.25 -10.47
N CYS A 89 15.03 1.07 -10.36
CA CYS A 89 14.18 1.89 -9.50
C CYS A 89 14.54 1.77 -8.01
N PHE A 90 14.86 0.55 -7.55
CA PHE A 90 15.13 0.28 -6.15
C PHE A 90 16.53 0.76 -5.74
N ASP A 91 17.55 0.51 -6.57
CA ASP A 91 18.94 0.81 -6.24
C ASP A 91 19.30 2.28 -6.44
N ASN A 92 18.67 2.95 -7.40
CA ASN A 92 18.88 4.38 -7.60
C ASN A 92 18.11 5.25 -6.57
N GLY A 93 17.30 4.64 -5.70
CA GLY A 93 16.55 5.30 -4.65
C GLY A 93 15.27 6.01 -5.10
N THR A 94 14.81 5.80 -6.33
CA THR A 94 13.57 6.44 -6.85
C THR A 94 12.35 6.02 -6.02
N GLY A 95 12.23 4.71 -5.73
CA GLY A 95 11.16 4.19 -4.89
C GLY A 95 11.23 4.77 -3.47
N HIS A 96 12.42 4.78 -2.86
CA HIS A 96 12.66 5.33 -1.52
C HIS A 96 12.28 6.81 -1.41
N ALA A 97 12.69 7.63 -2.37
CA ALA A 97 12.35 9.05 -2.42
C ALA A 97 10.83 9.26 -2.49
N THR A 98 10.16 8.50 -3.37
CA THR A 98 8.72 8.59 -3.60
C THR A 98 7.92 8.24 -2.34
N VAL A 99 8.24 7.12 -1.69
CA VAL A 99 7.48 6.70 -0.49
C VAL A 99 7.76 7.60 0.72
N THR A 100 8.94 8.20 0.79
CA THR A 100 9.29 9.19 1.81
C THR A 100 8.49 10.49 1.63
N GLU A 101 8.36 10.96 0.40
CA GLU A 101 7.53 12.13 0.08
C GLU A 101 6.04 11.87 0.41
N LEU A 102 5.51 10.72 0.00
CA LEU A 102 4.11 10.35 0.28
C LEU A 102 3.82 10.24 1.79
N ASP A 103 4.73 9.64 2.58
CA ASP A 103 4.62 9.59 4.03
C ASP A 103 4.65 11.00 4.65
N SER A 104 5.53 11.88 4.15
CA SER A 104 5.62 13.28 4.59
C SER A 104 4.34 14.06 4.34
N ILE A 105 3.75 13.94 3.13
CA ILE A 105 2.47 14.56 2.78
C ILE A 105 1.40 14.12 3.78
N ARG A 106 1.30 12.81 4.02
CA ARG A 106 0.28 12.22 4.88
C ARG A 106 0.43 12.63 6.35
N ARG A 107 1.66 12.72 6.86
CA ARG A 107 1.94 13.29 8.19
C ARG A 107 1.56 14.77 8.26
N GLY A 108 1.77 15.54 7.20
CA GLY A 108 1.32 16.93 7.08
C GLY A 108 -0.20 17.10 7.21
N LEU A 109 -0.96 16.07 6.84
CA LEU A 109 -2.42 15.99 7.00
C LEU A 109 -2.85 15.46 8.39
N GLY A 110 -1.92 15.29 9.33
CA GLY A 110 -2.22 14.83 10.69
C GLY A 110 -2.43 13.32 10.82
N VAL A 111 -2.10 12.53 9.80
CA VAL A 111 -2.25 11.07 9.83
C VAL A 111 -0.99 10.42 10.42
N PHE A 112 -1.11 9.99 11.67
CA PHE A 112 -0.01 9.38 12.44
C PHE A 112 -0.29 7.93 12.88
N ASN A 113 -1.50 7.43 12.62
CA ASN A 113 -1.95 6.12 13.09
C ASN A 113 -2.24 5.17 11.92
N ARG A 114 -2.01 3.88 12.15
CA ARG A 114 -2.28 2.82 11.18
C ARG A 114 -3.34 1.84 11.72
N PRO A 115 -4.23 1.33 10.86
CA PRO A 115 -4.59 1.92 9.58
C PRO A 115 -5.41 3.21 9.81
N THR A 116 -5.26 4.19 8.92
CA THR A 116 -6.18 5.34 8.79
C THR A 116 -6.65 5.34 7.34
N PHE A 117 -7.90 5.70 7.10
CA PHE A 117 -8.53 5.76 5.79
C PHE A 117 -8.98 7.18 5.52
N ASP A 118 -8.80 7.63 4.28
CA ASP A 118 -9.36 8.88 3.77
C ASP A 118 -10.45 8.51 2.77
N ILE A 119 -11.69 8.89 3.11
CA ILE A 119 -12.88 8.67 2.29
C ILE A 119 -13.36 10.06 1.83
N ASN A 120 -12.84 10.52 0.70
CA ASN A 120 -13.12 11.84 0.11
C ASN A 120 -13.01 13.02 1.10
N GLY A 121 -11.96 13.04 1.91
CA GLY A 121 -11.67 14.07 2.92
C GLY A 121 -12.19 13.75 4.33
N GLN A 122 -12.94 12.67 4.50
CA GLN A 122 -13.35 12.17 5.82
C GLN A 122 -12.36 11.11 6.31
N LEU A 123 -11.66 11.40 7.40
CA LEU A 123 -10.72 10.47 8.01
C LEU A 123 -11.44 9.44 8.90
N LEU A 124 -11.23 8.16 8.61
CA LEU A 124 -11.67 7.04 9.44
C LEU A 124 -10.46 6.33 10.04
N ILE A 125 -10.38 6.31 11.37
CA ILE A 125 -9.21 5.80 12.10
C ILE A 125 -9.46 4.36 12.56
N GLY A 126 -8.46 3.50 12.36
CA GLY A 126 -8.44 2.12 12.83
C GLY A 126 -9.12 1.14 11.88
N SER A 127 -8.92 -0.15 12.16
CA SER A 127 -9.55 -1.25 11.42
C SER A 127 -11.00 -1.41 11.90
N GLN A 128 -11.93 -0.67 11.29
CA GLN A 128 -13.35 -0.70 11.63
C GLN A 128 -14.09 -1.86 10.94
N PRO A 129 -15.27 -2.27 11.44
CA PRO A 129 -16.16 -3.21 10.74
C PRO A 129 -16.64 -2.65 9.39
N PHE A 130 -17.00 -3.53 8.45
CA PHE A 130 -17.52 -3.14 7.13
C PHE A 130 -18.70 -2.16 7.20
N SER A 131 -19.63 -2.36 8.15
CA SER A 131 -20.79 -1.47 8.32
C SER A 131 -20.41 -0.01 8.56
N VAL A 132 -19.28 0.25 9.22
CA VAL A 132 -18.76 1.61 9.42
C VAL A 132 -18.23 2.16 8.10
N PHE A 133 -17.45 1.38 7.36
CA PHE A 133 -16.97 1.78 6.03
C PHE A 133 -18.11 2.07 5.06
N ALA A 134 -19.12 1.19 5.01
CA ALA A 134 -20.30 1.34 4.17
C ALA A 134 -21.01 2.69 4.41
N ASN A 135 -21.22 3.06 5.68
CA ASN A 135 -21.83 4.35 6.02
C ASN A 135 -21.04 5.55 5.48
N PHE A 136 -19.71 5.53 5.59
CA PHE A 136 -18.86 6.62 5.07
C PHE A 136 -18.84 6.64 3.54
N ILE A 137 -18.74 5.48 2.89
CA ILE A 137 -18.72 5.36 1.43
C ILE A 137 -20.05 5.83 0.84
N GLU A 138 -21.18 5.36 1.38
CA GLU A 138 -22.51 5.71 0.89
C GLU A 138 -22.83 7.19 1.09
N ALA A 139 -22.36 7.79 2.19
CA ALA A 139 -22.45 9.23 2.37
C ALA A 139 -21.61 10.01 1.34
N ALA A 140 -20.48 9.45 0.89
CA ALA A 140 -19.59 10.09 -0.09
C ALA A 140 -20.01 9.88 -1.57
N LEU A 141 -20.98 8.99 -1.83
CA LEU A 141 -21.53 8.71 -3.17
C LEU A 141 -22.78 9.53 -3.51
N GLN A 142 -23.30 10.29 -2.56
CA GLN A 142 -24.44 11.20 -2.74
C GLN A 142 -23.98 12.55 -3.30
#